data_AF-A0A8H5ATV3-F1
#
_entry.id   AF-A0A8H5ATV3-F1
#
_cell.length_a   1.000
_cell.length_b   1.000
_cell.length_c   1.000
_cell.angle_alpha   90.00
_cell.angle_beta   90.00
_cell.angle_gamma   90.00
#
_symmetry.space_group_name_H-M   'P 1'
#
loop_
_entity.id
_entity.type
_entity.pdbx_description
1 polymer ?
#
loop_
_entity_poly.entity_id
_entity_poly.type
_entity_poly.pdbx_seq_one_letter_code
_entity_poly.pdbx_strand_id
1 'polypeptide(L)'
;MALDNSVRFASMHLSISWLDTLLYMLELVLATYYLAHYVTPRSLKALIYGIMLADTICMITVFAATWTLLINGLQSYMISEARWIALLSSIVVTLVGVVEEIFLINRCRILAQPTLITFILLAMVLMHGLKAIFNVYSGLYVVSGSWKRGAIDTIPVRYGSKITAIFASAAGTVDILIPLALCYRIYAVTPRSIAKQRSLLNNVTNAISSGGIGAIMTFVLLILFWTKSDVYYFLVLTMGRIYALTLLVNLHVSKRKASPYTLPEDSKIKKLSISAEIKLLTFSRLTSKNVVDKQLPPTPGPYLEMGYPPTPQDVKRPTTATTI
;
A
#
# COMPACT_ATOMS: atom_id res chain seq x y z
N MET A 1 17.35 39.33 2.05
CA MET A 1 16.79 38.29 1.16
C MET A 1 17.32 36.90 1.49
N ALA A 2 18.63 36.68 1.67
CA ALA A 2 19.18 35.36 2.03
C ALA A 2 18.66 34.80 3.37
N LEU A 3 18.57 35.64 4.41
CA LEU A 3 18.04 35.23 5.73
C LEU A 3 16.58 34.77 5.65
N ASP A 4 15.74 35.47 4.87
CA ASP A 4 14.32 35.11 4.69
C ASP A 4 14.17 33.74 4.00
N ASN A 5 14.94 33.49 2.94
CA ASN A 5 14.96 32.17 2.26
C ASN A 5 15.38 31.05 3.22
N SER A 6 16.32 31.34 4.12
CA SER A 6 16.86 30.38 5.08
C SER A 6 15.81 29.95 6.12
N VAL A 7 15.07 30.91 6.66
CA VAL A 7 14.00 30.67 7.63
C VAL A 7 12.85 29.92 6.99
N ARG A 8 12.47 30.29 5.76
CA ARG A 8 11.42 29.59 5.00
C ARG A 8 11.77 28.13 4.74
N PHE A 9 13.01 27.84 4.37
CA PHE A 9 13.47 26.48 4.14
C PHE A 9 13.43 25.62 5.42
N ALA A 10 13.98 26.13 6.53
CA ALA A 10 13.93 25.42 7.82
C ALA A 10 12.48 25.20 8.31
N SER A 11 11.61 26.20 8.13
CA SER A 11 10.19 26.08 8.47
C SER A 11 9.49 25.01 7.62
N MET A 12 9.76 24.94 6.31
CA MET A 12 9.21 23.89 5.45
C MET A 12 9.65 22.50 5.89
N HIS A 13 10.93 22.32 6.25
CA HIS A 13 11.42 21.03 6.77
C HIS A 13 10.74 20.62 8.05
N LEU A 14 10.60 21.56 8.97
CA LEU A 14 9.92 21.31 10.24
C LEU A 14 8.49 20.85 9.97
N SER A 15 7.74 21.59 9.13
CA SER A 15 6.37 21.23 8.75
C SER A 15 6.27 19.84 8.11
N ILE A 16 7.20 19.49 7.21
CA ILE A 16 7.21 18.15 6.58
C ILE A 16 7.54 17.07 7.60
N SER A 17 8.45 17.30 8.54
CA SER A 17 8.76 16.33 9.60
C SER A 17 7.57 16.07 10.54
N TRP A 18 6.77 17.11 10.81
CA TRP A 18 5.51 16.97 11.55
C TRP A 18 4.48 16.17 10.76
N LEU A 19 4.34 16.44 9.46
CA LEU A 19 3.46 15.64 8.59
C LEU A 19 3.89 14.17 8.57
N ASP A 20 5.18 13.88 8.41
CA ASP A 20 5.71 12.51 8.44
C ASP A 20 5.42 11.82 9.78
N THR A 21 5.57 12.55 10.89
CA THR A 21 5.22 12.04 12.24
C THR A 21 3.74 11.70 12.36
N LEU A 22 2.85 12.56 11.85
CA LEU A 22 1.41 12.31 11.87
C LEU A 22 1.03 11.08 11.03
N LEU A 23 1.65 10.93 9.86
CA LEU A 23 1.45 9.76 9.00
C LEU A 23 1.96 8.48 9.67
N TYR A 24 3.13 8.53 10.33
CA TYR A 24 3.68 7.40 11.09
C TYR A 24 2.80 7.01 12.28
N MET A 25 2.24 7.98 13.01
CA MET A 25 1.30 7.68 14.09
C MET A 25 0.04 7.00 13.57
N LEU A 26 -0.49 7.45 12.43
CA LEU A 26 -1.63 6.81 11.78
C LEU A 26 -1.30 5.37 11.34
N GLU A 27 -0.10 5.15 10.79
CA GLU A 27 0.41 3.84 10.39
C GLU A 27 0.49 2.89 11.59
N LEU A 28 1.07 3.35 12.71
CA LEU A 28 1.15 2.60 13.97
C LEU A 28 -0.23 2.20 14.48
N VAL A 29 -1.19 3.14 14.49
CA VAL A 29 -2.57 2.85 14.93
C VAL A 29 -3.22 1.81 14.02
N LEU A 30 -3.06 1.92 12.70
CA LEU A 30 -3.64 0.95 11.76
C LEU A 30 -2.99 -0.43 11.87
N ALA A 31 -1.66 -0.51 12.02
CA ALA A 31 -0.93 -1.75 12.15
C ALA A 31 -1.25 -2.47 13.47
N THR A 32 -1.25 -1.74 14.60
CA THR A 32 -1.61 -2.28 15.92
C THR A 32 -3.06 -2.73 15.95
N TYR A 33 -3.99 -1.92 15.42
CA TYR A 33 -5.39 -2.29 15.31
C TYR A 33 -5.57 -3.57 14.47
N TYR A 34 -4.85 -3.70 13.34
CA TYR A 34 -4.90 -4.89 12.49
C TYR A 34 -4.44 -6.15 13.24
N LEU A 35 -3.26 -6.08 13.86
CA LEU A 35 -2.64 -7.21 14.55
C LEU A 35 -3.41 -7.63 15.81
N ALA A 36 -4.10 -6.70 16.47
CA ALA A 36 -4.92 -6.97 17.64
C ALA A 36 -6.26 -7.64 17.29
N HIS A 37 -6.90 -7.25 16.19
CA HIS A 37 -8.26 -7.69 15.86
C HIS A 37 -8.33 -8.89 14.90
N TYR A 38 -7.29 -9.14 14.09
CA TYR A 38 -7.32 -10.19 13.07
C TYR A 38 -6.31 -11.31 13.35
N VAL A 39 -6.73 -12.56 13.11
CA VAL A 39 -5.83 -13.72 13.14
C VAL A 39 -4.93 -13.68 11.91
N THR A 40 -3.73 -13.13 12.07
CA THR A 40 -2.77 -12.92 10.98
C THR A 40 -1.76 -14.09 10.90
N PRO A 41 -1.49 -14.66 9.70
CA PRO A 41 -0.45 -15.67 9.53
C PRO A 41 0.95 -15.10 9.80
N ARG A 42 1.89 -15.95 10.23
CA ARG A 42 3.25 -15.53 10.66
C ARG A 42 3.99 -14.72 9.60
N SER A 43 3.88 -15.07 8.32
CA SER A 43 4.53 -14.35 7.22
C SER A 43 3.98 -12.94 7.02
N LEU A 44 2.65 -12.76 7.09
CA LEU A 44 2.05 -11.44 7.01
C LEU A 44 2.35 -10.58 8.25
N LYS A 45 2.43 -11.20 9.44
CA LYS A 45 2.93 -10.51 10.64
C LYS A 45 4.37 -10.02 10.44
N ALA A 46 5.25 -10.89 9.93
CA ALA A 46 6.63 -10.54 9.63
C ALA A 46 6.74 -9.42 8.59
N LEU A 47 5.88 -9.44 7.56
CA LEU A 47 5.79 -8.36 6.57
C LEU A 47 5.40 -7.03 7.21
N ILE A 48 4.33 -7.02 8.02
CA ILE A 48 3.87 -5.80 8.72
C ILE A 48 4.98 -5.27 9.63
N TYR A 49 5.61 -6.12 10.45
CA TYR A 49 6.72 -5.69 11.30
C TYR A 49 7.93 -5.20 10.49
N GLY A 50 8.25 -5.85 9.36
CA GLY A 50 9.33 -5.43 8.48
C GLY A 50 9.10 -4.05 7.87
N ILE A 51 7.86 -3.77 7.44
CA ILE A 51 7.46 -2.44 6.95
C ILE A 51 7.59 -1.44 8.08
N MET A 52 6.95 -1.68 9.24
CA MET A 52 7.02 -0.78 10.40
C MET A 52 8.46 -0.48 10.83
N LEU A 53 9.36 -1.46 10.76
CA LEU A 53 10.78 -1.27 11.06
C LEU A 53 11.46 -0.36 10.03
N ALA A 54 11.26 -0.62 8.74
CA ALA A 54 11.79 0.21 7.66
C ALA A 54 11.31 1.66 7.83
N ASP A 55 10.03 1.82 8.09
CA ASP A 55 9.36 3.09 8.32
C ASP A 55 9.87 3.78 9.60
N THR A 56 10.16 3.04 10.66
CA THR A 56 10.82 3.59 11.87
C THR A 56 12.23 4.11 11.56
N ILE A 57 13.02 3.38 10.75
CA ILE A 57 14.33 3.84 10.29
C ILE A 57 14.20 5.14 9.49
N CYS A 58 13.22 5.24 8.58
CA CYS A 58 12.93 6.47 7.84
C CYS A 58 12.58 7.66 8.77
N MET A 59 11.80 7.40 9.83
CA MET A 59 11.44 8.45 10.79
C MET A 59 12.68 9.02 11.49
N ILE A 60 13.55 8.12 11.94
CA ILE A 60 14.78 8.48 12.64
C ILE A 60 15.70 9.27 11.71
N THR A 61 15.83 8.87 10.44
CA THR A 61 16.65 9.60 9.47
C THR A 61 16.10 10.99 9.16
N VAL A 62 14.78 11.14 9.00
CA VAL A 62 14.12 12.44 8.82
C VAL A 62 14.34 13.35 10.03
N PHE A 63 14.14 12.84 11.25
CA PHE A 63 14.38 13.63 12.46
C PHE A 63 15.85 14.00 12.64
N ALA A 64 16.77 13.08 12.38
CA ALA A 64 18.20 13.37 12.41
C ALA A 64 18.56 14.47 11.41
N ALA A 65 18.05 14.40 10.17
CA ALA A 65 18.28 15.43 9.17
C ALA A 65 17.72 16.80 9.58
N THR A 66 16.49 16.84 10.10
CA THR A 66 15.86 18.08 10.58
C THR A 66 16.62 18.65 11.76
N TRP A 67 17.04 17.83 12.71
CA TRP A 67 17.83 18.24 13.86
C TRP A 67 19.18 18.83 13.47
N THR A 68 19.92 18.12 12.61
CA THR A 68 21.21 18.60 12.07
C THR A 68 21.03 19.94 11.34
N LEU A 69 19.97 20.10 10.56
CA LEU A 69 19.67 21.36 9.87
C LEU A 69 19.42 22.51 10.87
N LEU A 70 18.71 22.25 11.96
CA LEU A 70 18.38 23.26 12.96
C LEU A 70 19.60 23.70 13.78
N ILE A 71 20.49 22.77 14.15
CA ILE A 71 21.68 23.10 14.98
C ILE A 71 22.78 23.74 14.16
N ASN A 72 23.15 23.15 13.02
CA ASN A 72 24.31 23.57 12.25
C ASN A 72 24.01 24.86 11.46
N GLY A 73 22.74 25.25 11.36
CA GLY A 73 22.30 26.33 10.49
C GLY A 73 22.55 26.01 9.01
N LEU A 74 21.97 26.81 8.14
CA LEU A 74 21.99 26.52 6.69
C LEU A 74 23.38 26.64 6.04
N GLN A 75 24.31 27.38 6.64
CA GLN A 75 25.65 27.57 6.09
C GLN A 75 26.61 26.43 6.39
N SER A 76 26.40 25.67 7.48
CA SER A 76 27.30 24.57 7.86
C SER A 76 26.67 23.19 7.72
N TYR A 77 25.44 23.10 7.19
CA TYR A 77 24.85 21.85 6.74
C TYR A 77 25.66 21.27 5.58
N MET A 78 26.74 20.57 5.93
CA MET A 78 27.67 19.96 4.99
C MET A 78 26.91 18.90 4.20
N ILE A 79 26.99 19.01 2.88
CA ILE A 79 26.39 18.08 1.92
C ILE A 79 26.82 16.62 2.21
N SER A 80 27.96 16.40 2.88
CA SER A 80 28.40 15.06 3.29
C SER A 80 27.42 14.36 4.23
N GLU A 81 26.89 15.04 5.24
CA GLU A 81 26.04 14.40 6.26
C GLU A 81 24.66 14.02 5.72
N ALA A 82 24.13 14.83 4.81
CA ALA A 82 22.87 14.57 4.16
C ALA A 82 22.90 13.33 3.23
N ARG A 83 24.08 12.95 2.72
CA ARG A 83 24.21 11.90 1.69
C ARG A 83 23.75 10.53 2.18
N TRP A 84 24.24 10.09 3.34
CA TRP A 84 23.87 8.76 3.86
C TRP A 84 22.42 8.72 4.33
N ILE A 85 21.90 9.83 4.87
CA ILE A 85 20.49 9.95 5.25
C ILE A 85 19.60 9.82 4.00
N ALA A 86 19.89 10.58 2.95
CA ALA A 86 19.15 10.54 1.70
C ALA A 86 19.22 9.14 1.05
N LEU A 87 20.40 8.53 1.05
CA LEU A 87 20.60 7.18 0.52
C LEU A 87 19.77 6.15 1.29
N LEU A 88 19.90 6.12 2.62
CA LEU A 88 19.20 5.17 3.48
C LEU A 88 17.69 5.32 3.35
N SER A 89 17.21 6.56 3.37
CA SER A 89 15.77 6.85 3.24
C SER A 89 15.25 6.50 1.85
N SER A 90 16.01 6.75 0.79
CA SER A 90 15.65 6.34 -0.57
C SER A 90 15.55 4.82 -0.69
N ILE A 91 16.45 4.05 -0.07
CA ILE A 91 16.40 2.58 -0.09
C ILE A 91 15.14 2.11 0.62
N VAL A 92 14.90 2.59 1.84
CA VAL A 92 13.75 2.23 2.67
C VAL A 92 12.43 2.54 1.96
N VAL A 93 12.24 3.76 1.46
CA VAL A 93 11.02 4.17 0.75
C VAL A 93 10.80 3.31 -0.50
N THR A 94 11.87 2.99 -1.23
CA THR A 94 11.74 2.15 -2.44
C THR A 94 11.38 0.71 -2.09
N LEU A 95 11.93 0.14 -1.00
CA LEU A 95 11.57 -1.19 -0.55
C LEU A 95 10.09 -1.27 -0.16
N VAL A 96 9.58 -0.29 0.59
CA VAL A 96 8.17 -0.23 0.97
C VAL A 96 7.28 -0.04 -0.25
N GLY A 97 7.68 0.83 -1.20
CA GLY A 97 6.98 1.01 -2.48
C GLY A 97 6.89 -0.28 -3.30
N VAL A 98 7.99 -0.99 -3.50
CA VAL A 98 8.00 -2.28 -4.23
C VAL A 98 7.07 -3.31 -3.57
N VAL A 99 7.05 -3.39 -2.25
CA VAL A 99 6.16 -4.30 -1.51
C VAL A 99 4.68 -3.93 -1.74
N GLU A 100 4.36 -2.64 -1.70
CA GLU A 100 3.02 -2.11 -1.96
C GLU A 100 2.57 -2.39 -3.39
N GLU A 101 3.43 -2.12 -4.38
CA GLU A 101 3.12 -2.32 -5.78
C GLU A 101 2.91 -3.80 -6.10
N ILE A 102 3.76 -4.70 -5.56
CA ILE A 102 3.57 -6.15 -5.69
C ILE A 102 2.21 -6.57 -5.12
N PHE A 103 1.82 -6.01 -3.97
CA PHE A 103 0.53 -6.28 -3.36
C PHE A 103 -0.63 -5.80 -4.25
N LEU A 104 -0.56 -4.57 -4.77
CA LEU A 104 -1.60 -4.02 -5.66
C LEU A 104 -1.67 -4.77 -6.99
N ILE A 105 -0.53 -5.15 -7.59
CA ILE A 105 -0.49 -5.97 -8.80
C ILE A 105 -1.16 -7.31 -8.58
N ASN A 106 -0.89 -7.95 -7.43
CA ASN A 106 -1.57 -9.19 -7.14
C ASN A 106 -3.09 -8.98 -7.00
N ARG A 107 -3.53 -7.88 -6.36
CA ARG A 107 -4.95 -7.52 -6.31
C ARG A 107 -5.54 -7.29 -7.71
N CYS A 108 -4.83 -6.58 -8.58
CA CYS A 108 -5.17 -6.42 -10.00
C CYS A 108 -5.33 -7.75 -10.70
N ARG A 109 -4.37 -8.68 -10.54
CA ARG A 109 -4.38 -10.00 -11.16
C ARG A 109 -5.63 -10.79 -10.78
N ILE A 110 -5.99 -10.76 -9.49
CA ILE A 110 -7.20 -11.42 -8.98
C ILE A 110 -8.47 -10.83 -9.60
N LEU A 111 -8.52 -9.50 -9.79
CA LEU A 111 -9.70 -8.80 -10.31
C LEU A 111 -9.85 -8.86 -11.83
N ALA A 112 -8.75 -8.73 -12.58
CA ALA A 112 -8.81 -8.49 -14.02
C ALA A 112 -8.67 -9.78 -14.85
N GLN A 113 -7.86 -10.74 -14.41
CA GLN A 113 -7.45 -11.97 -15.11
C GLN A 113 -6.46 -11.89 -16.32
N PRO A 114 -6.18 -10.80 -17.07
CA PRO A 114 -5.24 -10.87 -18.18
C PRO A 114 -3.80 -10.94 -17.65
N THR A 115 -3.12 -12.05 -17.97
CA THR A 115 -1.72 -12.29 -17.63
C THR A 115 -0.79 -11.21 -18.20
N LEU A 116 -1.10 -10.68 -19.39
CA LEU A 116 -0.28 -9.68 -20.07
C LEU A 116 -0.15 -8.37 -19.29
N ILE A 117 -1.27 -7.80 -18.82
CA ILE A 117 -1.25 -6.55 -18.04
C ILE A 117 -0.47 -6.76 -16.75
N THR A 118 -0.67 -7.91 -16.09
CA THR A 118 0.06 -8.26 -14.87
C THR A 118 1.57 -8.34 -15.12
N PHE A 119 1.99 -8.92 -16.24
CA PHE A 119 3.39 -9.03 -16.62
C PHE A 119 4.02 -7.65 -16.88
N ILE A 120 3.32 -6.78 -17.62
CA ILE A 120 3.78 -5.40 -17.88
C ILE A 120 3.94 -4.64 -16.57
N LEU A 121 2.95 -4.71 -15.68
CA LEU A 121 3.03 -4.04 -14.37
C LEU A 121 4.18 -4.61 -13.53
N LEU A 122 4.37 -5.93 -13.50
CA LEU A 122 5.47 -6.55 -12.77
C LEU A 122 6.84 -6.12 -13.31
N ALA A 123 6.99 -6.05 -14.64
CA ALA A 123 8.22 -5.55 -15.26
C ALA A 123 8.50 -4.10 -14.86
N MET A 124 7.48 -3.26 -14.76
CA MET A 124 7.65 -1.88 -14.30
C MET A 124 8.01 -1.79 -12.80
N VAL A 125 7.49 -2.66 -11.94
CA VAL A 125 7.90 -2.74 -10.53
C VAL A 125 9.36 -3.19 -10.38
N LEU A 126 9.83 -4.10 -11.24
CA LEU A 126 11.24 -4.46 -11.28
C LEU A 126 12.12 -3.26 -11.66
N MET A 127 11.64 -2.35 -12.52
CA MET A 127 12.33 -1.09 -12.80
C MET A 127 12.42 -0.20 -11.56
N HIS A 128 11.44 -0.27 -10.65
CA HIS A 128 11.47 0.41 -9.36
C HIS A 128 12.54 -0.17 -8.44
N GLY A 129 12.71 -1.50 -8.42
CA GLY A 129 13.83 -2.15 -7.74
C GLY A 129 15.19 -1.76 -8.32
N LEU A 130 15.30 -1.71 -9.66
CA LEU A 130 16.52 -1.26 -10.34
C LEU A 130 16.89 0.19 -9.99
N LYS A 131 15.89 1.08 -9.87
CA LYS A 131 16.08 2.47 -9.40
C LYS A 131 16.82 2.51 -8.06
N ALA A 132 16.43 1.69 -7.08
CA ALA A 132 17.10 1.65 -5.79
C ALA A 132 18.58 1.27 -5.94
N ILE A 133 18.87 0.22 -6.73
CA ILE A 133 20.24 -0.23 -6.99
C ILE A 133 21.07 0.89 -7.63
N PHE A 134 20.52 1.57 -8.64
CA PHE A 134 21.20 2.70 -9.30
C PHE A 134 21.38 3.90 -8.36
N ASN A 135 20.44 4.17 -7.46
CA ASN A 135 20.59 5.20 -6.43
C ASN A 135 21.71 4.86 -5.44
N VAL A 136 21.81 3.59 -5.01
CA VAL A 136 22.93 3.12 -4.17
C VAL A 136 24.25 3.27 -4.90
N TYR A 137 24.32 2.78 -6.14
CA TYR A 137 25.51 2.89 -6.96
C TYR A 137 25.93 4.35 -7.15
N SER A 138 24.99 5.25 -7.47
CA SER A 138 25.26 6.68 -7.62
C SER A 138 25.74 7.32 -6.32
N GLY A 139 25.10 7.00 -5.19
CA GLY A 139 25.51 7.49 -3.87
C GLY A 139 26.93 7.07 -3.51
N LEU A 140 27.25 5.78 -3.67
CA LEU A 140 28.58 5.23 -3.41
C LEU A 140 29.64 5.81 -4.37
N TYR A 141 29.30 5.98 -5.64
CA TYR A 141 30.19 6.59 -6.63
C TYR A 141 30.49 8.05 -6.30
N VAL A 142 29.47 8.84 -5.93
CA VAL A 142 29.63 10.23 -5.52
C VAL A 142 30.47 10.33 -4.24
N VAL A 143 30.23 9.46 -3.25
CA VAL A 143 30.99 9.45 -1.99
C VAL A 143 32.46 9.07 -2.23
N SER A 144 32.73 8.04 -3.03
CA SER A 144 34.10 7.57 -3.32
C SER A 144 34.88 8.50 -4.25
N GLY A 145 34.22 9.15 -5.21
CA GLY A 145 34.84 10.10 -6.14
C GLY A 145 35.17 11.46 -5.50
N SER A 146 34.29 11.97 -4.63
CA SER A 146 34.50 13.25 -3.92
C SER A 146 35.74 13.24 -3.03
N TRP A 147 36.14 12.06 -2.53
CA TRP A 147 37.27 11.92 -1.61
C TRP A 147 38.63 12.07 -2.30
N LYS A 148 38.74 11.74 -3.60
CA LYS A 148 40.04 11.62 -4.29
C LYS A 148 40.44 12.83 -5.13
N ARG A 149 39.52 13.72 -5.47
CA ARG A 149 39.82 14.91 -6.28
C ARG A 149 39.19 16.13 -5.63
N GLY A 150 40.00 17.00 -5.06
CA GLY A 150 39.58 18.32 -4.57
C GLY A 150 39.04 19.26 -5.66
N ALA A 151 38.74 18.75 -6.86
CA ALA A 151 38.04 19.46 -7.92
C ALA A 151 36.60 18.93 -7.97
N ILE A 152 35.66 19.80 -7.63
CA ILE A 152 34.21 19.55 -7.75
C ILE A 152 33.88 19.53 -9.25
N ASP A 153 34.13 18.41 -9.92
CA ASP A 153 33.57 18.17 -11.23
C ASP A 153 32.05 18.06 -11.05
N THR A 154 31.31 19.06 -11.52
CA THR A 154 29.84 19.15 -11.46
C THR A 154 29.15 18.20 -12.45
N ILE A 155 29.93 17.57 -13.33
CA ILE A 155 29.47 16.73 -14.44
C ILE A 155 28.86 15.39 -13.99
N PRO A 156 29.46 14.60 -13.06
CA PRO A 156 28.93 13.30 -12.64
C PRO A 156 27.60 13.41 -11.87
N VAL A 157 27.42 14.48 -11.09
CA VAL A 157 26.16 14.79 -10.37
C VAL A 157 25.00 14.93 -11.36
N ARG A 158 25.27 15.49 -12.55
CA ARG A 158 24.26 15.72 -13.59
C ARG A 158 23.84 14.44 -14.30
N TYR A 159 24.75 13.48 -14.54
CA TYR A 159 24.43 12.22 -15.23
C TYR A 159 23.72 11.20 -14.34
N GLY A 160 24.10 11.10 -13.05
CA GLY A 160 23.32 10.34 -12.06
C GLY A 160 21.87 10.81 -12.01
N SER A 161 21.64 12.13 -12.11
CA SER A 161 20.29 12.69 -12.12
C SER A 161 19.43 12.25 -13.33
N LYS A 162 20.04 12.05 -14.52
CA LYS A 162 19.26 11.71 -15.74
C LYS A 162 18.72 10.29 -15.69
N ILE A 163 19.57 9.32 -15.37
CA ILE A 163 19.17 7.92 -15.27
C ILE A 163 18.17 7.75 -14.12
N THR A 164 18.47 8.30 -12.95
CA THR A 164 17.53 8.28 -11.81
C THR A 164 16.21 8.96 -12.17
N ALA A 165 16.19 10.05 -12.93
CA ALA A 165 14.96 10.71 -13.39
C ALA A 165 14.15 9.83 -14.35
N ILE A 166 14.80 9.11 -15.28
CA ILE A 166 14.11 8.15 -16.16
C ILE A 166 13.43 7.06 -15.33
N PHE A 167 14.18 6.43 -14.40
CA PHE A 167 13.62 5.40 -13.53
C PHE A 167 12.54 5.94 -12.59
N ALA A 168 12.70 7.17 -12.06
CA ALA A 168 11.70 7.84 -11.25
C ALA A 168 10.43 8.16 -12.05
N SER A 169 10.57 8.50 -13.33
CA SER A 169 9.43 8.77 -14.22
C SER A 169 8.69 7.47 -14.57
N ALA A 170 9.43 6.40 -14.84
CA ALA A 170 8.85 5.06 -15.05
C ALA A 170 8.09 4.60 -13.80
N ALA A 171 8.72 4.71 -12.63
CA ALA A 171 8.10 4.46 -11.32
C ALA A 171 6.82 5.28 -11.11
N GLY A 172 6.89 6.59 -11.31
CA GLY A 172 5.72 7.45 -11.13
C GLY A 172 4.59 7.13 -12.11
N THR A 173 4.93 6.60 -13.29
CA THR A 173 3.93 6.09 -14.25
C THR A 173 3.22 4.85 -13.68
N VAL A 174 3.92 3.95 -12.98
CA VAL A 174 3.32 2.79 -12.31
C VAL A 174 2.34 3.21 -11.21
N ASP A 175 2.76 4.16 -10.37
CA ASP A 175 1.95 4.72 -9.29
C ASP A 175 0.63 5.31 -9.80
N ILE A 176 0.57 5.74 -11.07
CA ILE A 176 -0.64 6.27 -11.70
C ILE A 176 -1.43 5.16 -12.42
N LEU A 177 -0.74 4.29 -13.17
CA LEU A 177 -1.39 3.26 -13.97
C LEU A 177 -2.06 2.17 -13.13
N ILE A 178 -1.45 1.74 -12.02
CA ILE A 178 -2.02 0.70 -11.16
C ILE A 178 -3.36 1.15 -10.56
N PRO A 179 -3.46 2.33 -9.90
CA PRO A 179 -4.73 2.80 -9.35
C PRO A 179 -5.78 3.05 -10.43
N LEU A 180 -5.40 3.58 -11.59
CA LEU A 180 -6.34 3.76 -12.71
C LEU A 180 -6.87 2.42 -13.22
N ALA A 181 -6.01 1.42 -13.37
CA ALA A 181 -6.42 0.08 -13.78
C ALA A 181 -7.36 -0.57 -12.73
N LEU A 182 -7.06 -0.43 -11.43
CA LEU A 182 -7.92 -0.90 -10.35
C LEU A 182 -9.27 -0.19 -10.35
N CYS A 183 -9.28 1.14 -10.44
CA CYS A 183 -10.50 1.95 -10.49
C CYS A 183 -11.37 1.56 -11.69
N TYR A 184 -10.77 1.46 -12.88
CA TYR A 184 -11.48 1.02 -14.09
C TYR A 184 -12.08 -0.37 -13.92
N ARG A 185 -11.34 -1.33 -13.37
CA ARG A 185 -11.82 -2.70 -13.17
C ARG A 185 -12.91 -2.79 -12.10
N ILE A 186 -12.75 -2.07 -10.99
CA ILE A 186 -13.79 -1.99 -9.95
C ILE A 186 -15.06 -1.39 -10.54
N TYR A 187 -14.95 -0.31 -11.33
CA TYR A 187 -16.08 0.32 -12.00
C TYR A 187 -16.75 -0.64 -12.99
N ALA A 188 -15.98 -1.33 -13.83
CA ALA A 188 -16.49 -2.26 -14.83
C ALA A 188 -17.22 -3.48 -14.23
N VAL A 189 -16.77 -3.98 -13.07
CA VAL A 189 -17.35 -5.16 -12.42
C VAL A 189 -18.51 -4.80 -11.47
N THR A 190 -18.61 -3.54 -11.00
CA THR A 190 -19.64 -3.14 -10.04
C THR A 190 -21.00 -2.95 -10.73
N PRO A 191 -22.06 -3.68 -10.34
CA PRO A 191 -23.41 -3.47 -10.87
C PRO A 191 -23.91 -2.04 -10.59
N ARG A 192 -24.66 -1.47 -11.55
CA ARG A 192 -25.21 -0.09 -11.44
C ARG A 192 -26.10 0.12 -10.21
N SER A 193 -26.79 -0.92 -9.74
CA SER A 193 -27.62 -0.87 -8.53
C SER A 193 -26.79 -0.63 -7.27
N ILE A 194 -25.65 -1.32 -7.13
CA ILE A 194 -24.74 -1.17 -5.99
C ILE A 194 -24.00 0.17 -6.06
N ALA A 195 -23.65 0.62 -7.26
CA ALA A 195 -22.97 1.90 -7.46
C ALA A 195 -23.79 3.09 -6.90
N LYS A 196 -25.13 3.07 -7.06
CA LYS A 196 -26.02 4.13 -6.53
C LYS A 196 -26.14 4.13 -5.00
N GLN A 197 -25.94 2.99 -4.35
CA GLN A 197 -26.04 2.85 -2.89
C GLN A 197 -24.71 3.07 -2.16
N ARG A 198 -23.61 3.31 -2.88
CA ARG A 198 -22.30 3.46 -2.26
C ARG A 198 -22.22 4.77 -1.47
N SER A 199 -21.95 4.65 -0.18
CA SER A 199 -21.63 5.81 0.66
C SER A 199 -20.30 6.45 0.22
N LEU A 200 -20.16 7.75 0.46
CA LEU A 200 -18.92 8.50 0.19
C LEU A 200 -17.71 7.86 0.89
N LEU A 201 -17.88 7.37 2.12
CA LEU A 201 -16.83 6.68 2.88
C LEU A 201 -16.30 5.44 2.15
N ASN A 202 -17.17 4.68 1.49
CA ASN A 202 -16.75 3.53 0.70
C ASN A 202 -15.99 3.96 -0.57
N ASN A 203 -16.36 5.09 -1.19
CA ASN A 203 -15.61 5.62 -2.33
C ASN A 203 -14.21 6.09 -1.91
N VAL A 204 -14.10 6.81 -0.78
CA VAL A 204 -12.80 7.23 -0.22
C VAL A 204 -11.96 6.01 0.13
N THR A 205 -12.51 5.05 0.86
CA THR A 205 -11.79 3.81 1.23
C THR A 205 -11.32 3.05 -0.02
N ASN A 206 -12.16 2.99 -1.07
CA ASN A 206 -11.77 2.35 -2.32
C ASN A 206 -10.65 3.10 -3.04
N ALA A 207 -10.72 4.43 -3.11
CA ALA A 207 -9.69 5.27 -3.72
C ALA A 207 -8.36 5.18 -2.98
N ILE A 208 -8.39 5.13 -1.64
CA ILE A 208 -7.19 4.90 -0.84
C ILE A 208 -6.66 3.49 -1.09
N SER A 209 -7.53 2.47 -1.02
CA SER A 209 -7.14 1.08 -1.21
C SER A 209 -6.67 0.77 -2.63
N SER A 210 -7.01 1.59 -3.63
CA SER A 210 -6.51 1.41 -4.99
C SER A 210 -5.15 2.05 -5.22
N GLY A 211 -4.58 2.77 -4.24
CA GLY A 211 -3.34 3.54 -4.40
C GLY A 211 -3.56 4.95 -4.96
N GLY A 212 -4.80 5.45 -4.96
CA GLY A 212 -5.13 6.77 -5.51
C GLY A 212 -4.43 7.93 -4.81
N ILE A 213 -4.19 7.84 -3.49
CA ILE A 213 -3.38 8.85 -2.78
C ILE A 213 -1.95 8.84 -3.30
N GLY A 214 -1.35 7.67 -3.51
CA GLY A 214 -0.03 7.52 -4.11
C GLY A 214 0.05 8.20 -5.47
N ALA A 215 -0.90 7.93 -6.37
CA ALA A 215 -0.97 8.57 -7.69
C ALA A 215 -1.01 10.11 -7.62
N ILE A 216 -1.85 10.67 -6.75
CA ILE A 216 -1.96 12.12 -6.56
C ILE A 216 -0.64 12.69 -6.04
N MET A 217 -0.05 12.04 -5.05
CA MET A 217 1.21 12.49 -4.45
C MET A 217 2.37 12.39 -5.44
N THR A 218 2.42 11.35 -6.26
CA THR A 218 3.40 11.20 -7.34
C THR A 218 3.25 12.32 -8.38
N PHE A 219 2.02 12.71 -8.71
CA PHE A 219 1.79 13.85 -9.60
C PHE A 219 2.26 15.18 -8.98
N VAL A 220 1.98 15.41 -7.69
CA VAL A 220 2.49 16.57 -6.94
C VAL A 220 4.01 16.57 -6.91
N LEU A 221 4.64 15.43 -6.65
CA LEU A 221 6.09 15.27 -6.66
C LEU A 221 6.69 15.54 -8.04
N LEU A 222 6.02 15.13 -9.12
CA LEU A 222 6.46 15.47 -10.48
C LEU A 222 6.48 16.99 -10.70
N ILE A 223 5.45 17.71 -10.27
CA ILE A 223 5.40 19.19 -10.37
C ILE A 223 6.50 19.82 -9.51
N LEU A 224 6.66 19.35 -8.27
CA LEU A 224 7.68 19.86 -7.35
C LEU A 224 9.09 19.58 -7.85
N PHE A 225 9.33 18.45 -8.49
CA PHE A 225 10.62 18.12 -9.09
C PHE A 225 11.08 19.20 -10.09
N TRP A 226 10.14 19.73 -10.90
CA TRP A 226 10.44 20.78 -11.88
C TRP A 226 10.42 22.20 -11.30
N THR A 227 9.60 22.46 -10.28
CA THR A 227 9.38 23.83 -9.76
C THR A 227 10.20 24.16 -8.51
N LYS A 228 10.38 23.18 -7.62
CA LYS A 228 10.97 23.30 -6.29
C LYS A 228 11.62 21.97 -5.86
N SER A 229 12.76 21.63 -6.48
CA SER A 229 13.51 20.39 -6.21
C SER A 229 13.82 20.18 -4.74
N ASP A 230 14.05 21.25 -4.00
CA ASP A 230 14.31 21.22 -2.57
C ASP A 230 13.14 20.60 -1.79
N VAL A 231 11.93 21.09 -2.03
CA VAL A 231 10.70 20.59 -1.40
C VAL A 231 10.41 19.16 -1.85
N TYR A 232 10.69 18.84 -3.12
CA TYR A 232 10.56 17.49 -3.65
C TYR A 232 11.37 16.45 -2.85
N TYR A 233 12.63 16.73 -2.52
CA TYR A 233 13.49 15.78 -1.80
C TYR A 233 13.02 15.50 -0.37
N PHE A 234 12.30 16.42 0.27
CA PHE A 234 11.72 16.15 1.59
C PHE A 234 10.37 15.46 1.49
N LEU A 235 9.53 15.89 0.55
CA LEU A 235 8.22 15.29 0.39
C LEU A 235 8.30 13.84 -0.09
N VAL A 236 9.30 13.48 -0.90
CA VAL A 236 9.50 12.09 -1.33
C VAL A 236 9.78 11.14 -0.16
N LEU A 237 10.32 11.64 0.96
CA LEU A 237 10.56 10.81 2.15
C LEU A 237 9.25 10.34 2.80
N THR A 238 8.18 11.13 2.65
CA THR A 238 6.84 10.78 3.15
C THR A 238 6.12 9.73 2.28
N MET A 239 6.62 9.45 1.07
CA MET A 239 5.98 8.47 0.17
C MET A 239 6.00 7.05 0.75
N GLY A 240 7.06 6.68 1.49
CA GLY A 240 7.12 5.40 2.19
C GLY A 240 5.90 5.17 3.07
N ARG A 241 5.50 6.21 3.82
CA ARG A 241 4.30 6.19 4.68
C ARG A 241 3.03 6.01 3.88
N ILE A 242 2.90 6.73 2.77
CA ILE A 242 1.72 6.67 1.92
C ILE A 242 1.56 5.25 1.36
N TYR A 243 2.66 4.61 0.96
CA TYR A 243 2.66 3.21 0.53
C TYR A 243 2.30 2.26 1.67
N ALA A 244 2.91 2.40 2.86
CA ALA A 244 2.59 1.58 4.03
C ALA A 244 1.12 1.71 4.46
N LEU A 245 0.60 2.95 4.52
CA LEU A 245 -0.80 3.24 4.82
C LEU A 245 -1.74 2.64 3.77
N THR A 246 -1.41 2.76 2.49
CA THR A 246 -2.19 2.16 1.40
C THR A 246 -2.26 0.64 1.58
N LEU A 247 -1.14 -0.01 1.88
CA LEU A 247 -1.08 -1.44 2.16
C LEU A 247 -1.92 -1.82 3.38
N LEU A 248 -1.77 -1.11 4.51
CA LEU A 248 -2.52 -1.40 5.74
C LEU A 248 -4.03 -1.21 5.55
N VAL A 249 -4.45 -0.13 4.89
CA VAL A 249 -5.87 0.10 4.57
C VAL A 249 -6.39 -1.02 3.67
N ASN A 250 -5.61 -1.46 2.68
CA ASN A 250 -5.96 -2.61 1.85
C ASN A 250 -6.17 -3.89 2.67
N LEU A 251 -5.26 -4.18 3.60
CA LEU A 251 -5.36 -5.34 4.48
C LEU A 251 -6.61 -5.28 5.37
N HIS A 252 -6.94 -4.09 5.90
CA HIS A 252 -8.18 -3.87 6.64
C HIS A 252 -9.43 -4.11 5.79
N VAL A 253 -9.44 -3.59 4.57
CA VAL A 253 -10.54 -3.78 3.62
C VAL A 253 -10.69 -5.24 3.21
N SER A 254 -9.59 -5.99 3.06
CA SER A 254 -9.65 -7.42 2.71
C SER A 254 -10.23 -8.27 3.84
N LYS A 255 -10.03 -7.87 5.10
CA LYS A 255 -10.52 -8.59 6.30
C LYS A 255 -11.89 -8.18 6.79
N ARG A 256 -12.43 -7.03 6.36
CA ARG A 256 -13.86 -6.73 6.55
C ARG A 256 -14.65 -7.75 5.73
N LYS A 257 -15.05 -8.84 6.40
CA LYS A 257 -15.86 -9.94 5.85
C LYS A 257 -16.87 -9.35 4.89
N ALA A 258 -16.81 -9.85 3.65
CA ALA A 258 -17.65 -9.50 2.51
C ALA A 258 -18.85 -8.66 2.92
N SER A 259 -18.80 -7.38 2.55
CA SER A 259 -19.93 -6.51 2.24
C SER A 259 -21.29 -7.05 2.71
N PRO A 260 -22.07 -6.29 3.52
CA PRO A 260 -23.39 -6.73 4.04
C PRO A 260 -24.38 -7.15 2.95
N TYR A 261 -24.09 -6.86 1.69
CA TYR A 261 -24.67 -7.55 0.54
C TYR A 261 -24.13 -8.99 0.45
N THR A 262 -24.80 -9.92 1.12
CA THR A 262 -24.70 -11.36 0.81
C THR A 262 -25.05 -11.55 -0.66
N LEU A 263 -24.02 -11.61 -1.52
CA LEU A 263 -24.20 -12.04 -2.90
C LEU A 263 -24.89 -13.42 -2.90
N PRO A 264 -25.97 -13.60 -3.69
CA PRO A 264 -26.66 -14.89 -3.81
C PRO A 264 -25.66 -16.02 -4.00
N GLU A 265 -25.90 -17.16 -3.32
CA GLU A 265 -24.98 -18.31 -3.32
C GLU A 265 -24.64 -18.83 -4.73
N ASP A 266 -25.51 -18.57 -5.71
CA ASP A 266 -25.33 -19.00 -7.09
C ASP A 266 -24.36 -18.16 -7.93
N SER A 267 -23.84 -17.05 -7.39
CA SER A 267 -22.87 -16.23 -8.11
C SER A 267 -21.49 -16.91 -8.14
N LYS A 268 -21.13 -17.50 -9.30
CA LYS A 268 -19.79 -18.09 -9.57
C LYS A 268 -18.60 -17.18 -9.20
N ILE A 269 -18.85 -15.89 -9.00
CA ILE A 269 -17.89 -14.85 -8.59
C ILE A 269 -17.38 -15.08 -7.15
N LYS A 270 -18.18 -15.69 -6.25
CA LYS A 270 -17.83 -15.89 -4.83
C LYS A 270 -16.60 -16.80 -4.61
N LYS A 271 -16.34 -17.74 -5.54
CA LYS A 271 -15.20 -18.68 -5.43
C LYS A 271 -13.83 -18.05 -5.76
N LEU A 272 -13.80 -16.87 -6.38
CA LEU A 272 -12.55 -16.24 -6.80
C LEU A 272 -11.88 -15.38 -5.70
N SER A 273 -12.64 -14.77 -4.79
CA SER A 273 -12.06 -13.83 -3.81
C SER A 273 -11.47 -14.49 -2.56
N ILE A 274 -12.06 -15.60 -2.08
CA ILE A 274 -11.61 -16.27 -0.84
C ILE A 274 -10.51 -17.30 -1.12
N SER A 275 -10.56 -18.01 -2.26
CA SER A 275 -9.56 -19.03 -2.62
C SER A 275 -8.20 -18.42 -3.00
N ALA A 276 -8.18 -17.18 -3.49
CA ALA A 276 -6.97 -16.47 -3.91
C ALA A 276 -6.16 -15.89 -2.73
N GLU A 277 -6.82 -15.53 -1.61
CA GLU A 277 -6.14 -15.02 -0.40
C GLU A 277 -5.27 -16.12 0.25
N ILE A 278 -5.61 -17.41 0.04
CA ILE A 278 -4.86 -18.55 0.57
C ILE A 278 -3.68 -18.91 -0.34
N LYS A 279 -3.84 -18.86 -1.67
CA LYS A 279 -2.80 -19.32 -2.62
C LYS A 279 -1.53 -18.47 -2.63
N LEU A 280 -1.59 -17.21 -2.23
CA LEU A 280 -0.41 -16.34 -2.19
C LEU A 280 0.53 -16.68 -1.01
N LEU A 281 -0.04 -17.15 0.10
CA LEU A 281 0.72 -17.69 1.22
C LEU A 281 1.21 -19.13 0.93
N THR A 282 0.54 -19.85 0.03
CA THR A 282 0.97 -21.20 -0.40
C THR A 282 2.23 -21.19 -1.26
N PHE A 283 2.69 -20.05 -1.80
CA PHE A 283 4.03 -19.98 -2.42
C PHE A 283 5.16 -20.20 -1.39
N SER A 284 4.92 -19.97 -0.09
CA SER A 284 5.82 -20.39 0.99
C SER A 284 5.68 -21.86 1.38
N ARG A 285 4.66 -22.57 0.90
CA ARG A 285 4.30 -23.94 1.33
C ARG A 285 4.45 -25.00 0.24
N LEU A 286 4.95 -24.63 -0.95
CA LEU A 286 5.27 -25.55 -2.04
C LEU A 286 6.45 -26.51 -1.72
N THR A 287 7.08 -26.39 -0.55
CA THR A 287 8.03 -27.38 -0.01
C THR A 287 7.40 -28.45 0.89
N SER A 288 6.10 -28.41 1.18
CA SER A 288 5.45 -29.44 2.01
C SER A 288 4.60 -30.39 1.16
N LYS A 289 5.25 -31.16 0.28
CA LYS A 289 4.70 -32.46 -0.17
C LYS A 289 4.63 -33.35 1.06
N ASN A 290 3.42 -33.59 1.58
CA ASN A 290 3.00 -34.69 2.47
C ASN A 290 1.85 -34.22 3.39
N VAL A 291 0.76 -33.71 2.81
CA VAL A 291 -0.53 -33.76 3.51
C VAL A 291 -1.29 -34.90 2.85
N VAL A 292 -1.25 -36.05 3.51
CA VAL A 292 -2.13 -37.19 3.24
C VAL A 292 -3.55 -36.68 3.40
N ASP A 293 -4.33 -36.71 2.33
CA ASP A 293 -5.76 -36.40 2.36
C ASP A 293 -6.44 -37.37 3.33
N LYS A 294 -6.74 -36.90 4.54
CA LYS A 294 -7.66 -37.59 5.44
C LYS A 294 -9.03 -37.54 4.78
N GLN A 295 -9.41 -38.64 4.16
CA GLN A 295 -10.77 -38.93 3.72
C GLN A 295 -11.73 -38.64 4.88
N LEU A 296 -12.62 -37.65 4.68
CA LEU A 296 -13.74 -37.45 5.58
C LEU A 296 -14.67 -38.68 5.47
N PRO A 297 -15.26 -39.14 6.59
CA PRO A 297 -16.22 -40.24 6.56
C PRO A 297 -17.41 -39.88 5.66
N PRO A 298 -18.00 -40.88 4.97
CA PRO A 298 -19.12 -40.67 4.07
C PRO A 298 -20.29 -40.03 4.82
N THR A 299 -20.83 -38.96 4.24
CA THR A 299 -22.06 -38.33 4.70
C THR A 299 -23.18 -39.37 4.66
N PRO A 300 -23.94 -39.59 5.76
CA PRO A 300 -25.11 -40.45 5.73
C PRO A 300 -26.12 -39.90 4.71
N GLY A 301 -26.59 -40.79 3.84
CA GLY A 301 -27.57 -40.47 2.82
C GLY A 301 -28.89 -39.95 3.41
N PRO A 302 -29.73 -39.27 2.60
CA PRO A 302 -31.03 -38.81 3.04
C PRO A 302 -31.86 -40.01 3.50
N TYR A 303 -32.17 -40.01 4.81
CA TYR A 303 -33.13 -40.91 5.40
C TYR A 303 -34.47 -40.76 4.69
N LEU A 304 -35.02 -41.91 4.32
CA LEU A 304 -36.39 -42.10 3.89
C LEU A 304 -37.38 -41.29 4.74
N GLU A 305 -38.37 -40.74 4.04
CA GLU A 305 -39.60 -40.16 4.56
C GLU A 305 -40.14 -40.95 5.77
N MET A 306 -39.94 -40.44 6.97
CA MET A 306 -40.82 -40.75 8.10
C MET A 306 -41.86 -39.64 8.18
N GLY A 307 -43.11 -40.07 8.04
CA GLY A 307 -44.29 -39.24 7.90
C GLY A 307 -44.43 -38.16 8.98
N TYR A 308 -44.85 -36.99 8.51
CA TYR A 308 -45.36 -35.95 9.38
C TYR A 308 -46.63 -36.42 10.08
N PRO A 309 -46.77 -36.22 11.41
CA PRO A 309 -48.04 -36.39 12.08
C PRO A 309 -49.04 -35.33 11.59
N PRO A 310 -50.35 -35.66 11.54
CA PRO A 310 -51.38 -34.76 11.08
C PRO A 310 -51.46 -33.50 11.95
N THR A 311 -51.59 -32.36 11.28
CA THR A 311 -51.81 -31.04 11.88
C THR A 311 -53.12 -31.00 12.68
N PRO A 312 -53.15 -30.39 13.88
CA PRO A 312 -54.38 -30.21 14.64
C PRO A 312 -55.37 -29.33 13.88
N GLN A 313 -56.60 -29.83 13.77
CA GLN A 313 -57.73 -29.13 13.17
C GLN A 313 -58.03 -27.80 13.87
N ASP A 314 -58.42 -26.82 13.05
CA ASP A 314 -58.93 -25.50 13.43
C ASP A 314 -59.98 -25.56 14.54
N VAL A 315 -59.62 -25.05 15.71
CA VAL A 315 -60.56 -24.74 16.79
C VAL A 315 -61.32 -23.47 16.43
N LYS A 316 -62.59 -23.64 16.01
CA LYS A 316 -63.58 -22.56 15.84
C LYS A 316 -63.67 -21.69 17.10
N ARG A 317 -63.40 -20.39 16.96
CA ARG A 317 -63.73 -19.37 17.97
C ARG A 317 -65.25 -19.19 18.10
N PRO A 318 -65.80 -19.14 19.32
CA PRO A 318 -67.19 -18.76 19.54
C PRO A 318 -67.37 -17.24 19.37
N THR A 319 -68.36 -16.87 18.56
CA THR A 319 -68.89 -15.52 18.43
C THR A 319 -69.71 -15.17 19.67
N THR A 320 -69.24 -14.18 20.44
CA THR A 320 -69.98 -13.59 21.55
C THR A 320 -71.05 -12.64 20.99
N ALA A 321 -72.31 -12.88 21.37
CA ALA A 321 -73.43 -11.98 21.13
C ALA A 321 -73.36 -10.80 22.12
N THR A 322 -73.51 -9.58 21.61
CA THR A 322 -73.69 -8.37 22.43
C THR A 322 -75.18 -8.05 22.48
N THR A 323 -75.71 -8.08 23.69
CA THR A 323 -77.04 -7.58 24.05
C THR A 323 -76.87 -6.15 24.59
N ILE A 324 -77.42 -5.14 23.90
CA ILE A 324 -78.12 -3.96 24.46
C ILE A 324 -79.11 -3.50 23.39
#